data_AF-A0A3D3SZW5-F1
#
_entry.id   AF-A0A3D3SZW5-F1
#
_cell.length_a   1.000
_cell.length_b   1.000
_cell.length_c   1.000
_cell.angle_alpha   90.00
_cell.angle_beta   90.00
_cell.angle_gamma   90.00
#
_symmetry.space_group_name_H-M   'P 1'
#
loop_
_entity.id
_entity.type
_entity.pdbx_description
1 polymer ?
#
loop_
_entity_poly.entity_id
_entity_poly.type
_entity_poly.pdbx_seq_one_letter_code
_entity_poly.pdbx_strand_id
1 'polypeptide(L)'
;MTRKERAYDLKQRPALIQAVVGRCSKPRSDMYYQHGSLSQVAGHYAKDILWKNADCQPEDIDVTGSYDAFTFTSLLQFEDYGFCQKGE
;
A
#
# COMPACT_ATOMS: atom_id res chain seq x y z
N MET A 1 -2.76 19.38 -3.19
CA MET A 1 -1.35 18.94 -3.24
C MET A 1 -0.50 20.06 -3.84
N THR A 2 0.71 20.28 -3.35
CA THR A 2 1.66 21.28 -3.88
C THR A 2 3.08 20.72 -3.85
N ARG A 3 4.06 21.44 -4.39
CA ARG A 3 5.47 21.06 -4.35
C ARG A 3 6.03 21.15 -2.93
N LYS A 4 7.06 20.37 -2.62
CA LYS A 4 7.68 20.28 -1.29
C LYS A 4 8.14 21.65 -0.78
N GLU A 5 8.83 22.42 -1.61
CA GLU A 5 9.38 23.74 -1.25
C GLU A 5 8.24 24.68 -0.88
N ARG A 6 7.18 24.69 -1.69
CA ARG A 6 5.99 25.50 -1.44
C ARG A 6 5.22 25.07 -0.20
N ALA A 7 5.23 23.78 0.14
CA ALA A 7 4.54 23.27 1.32
C ALA A 7 5.11 23.84 2.63
N TYR A 8 6.42 24.14 2.70
CA TYR A 8 7.03 24.75 3.88
C TYR A 8 6.63 26.22 4.10
N ASP A 9 6.10 26.89 3.07
CA ASP A 9 5.57 28.26 3.19
C ASP A 9 4.12 28.32 3.72
N LEU A 10 3.46 27.16 3.90
CA LEU A 10 2.05 27.09 4.33
C LEU A 10 1.92 27.00 5.85
N LYS A 11 0.70 27.26 6.36
CA LYS A 11 0.43 27.28 7.82
C LYS A 11 0.52 25.90 8.48
N GLN A 12 0.30 24.85 7.72
CA GLN A 12 0.14 23.47 8.18
C GLN A 12 1.49 22.75 8.11
N ARG A 13 1.76 21.87 9.08
CA ARG A 13 2.93 20.98 9.01
C ARG A 13 2.83 20.12 7.74
N PRO A 14 3.83 20.13 6.84
CA PRO A 14 3.77 19.33 5.62
C PRO A 14 3.75 17.83 5.91
N ALA A 15 2.83 17.12 5.25
CA ALA A 15 2.89 15.67 5.08
C ALA A 15 3.50 15.38 3.72
N LEU A 16 4.74 14.86 3.71
CA LEU A 16 5.47 14.57 2.47
C LEU A 16 5.04 13.20 1.92
N ILE A 17 4.70 13.17 0.64
CA ILE A 17 4.41 11.94 -0.08
C ILE A 17 5.73 11.39 -0.58
N GLN A 18 6.23 10.32 0.05
CA GLN A 18 7.51 9.69 -0.31
C GLN A 18 7.39 8.84 -1.58
N ALA A 19 6.29 8.08 -1.71
CA ALA A 19 6.04 7.26 -2.88
C ALA A 19 4.54 7.13 -3.16
N VAL A 20 4.23 6.86 -4.42
CA VAL A 20 2.88 6.49 -4.88
C VAL A 20 3.04 5.37 -5.90
N VAL A 21 2.26 4.31 -5.73
CA VAL A 21 2.15 3.23 -6.72
C VAL A 21 0.70 3.18 -7.20
N GLY A 22 0.52 3.38 -8.51
CA GLY A 22 -0.79 3.33 -9.17
C GLY A 22 -0.84 2.23 -10.21
N ARG A 23 -2.06 1.70 -10.47
CA ARG A 23 -2.31 0.64 -11.46
C ARG A 23 -1.43 -0.61 -11.28
N CYS A 24 -1.09 -0.92 -10.03
CA CYS A 24 -0.50 -2.21 -9.71
C CYS A 24 -1.61 -3.26 -9.70
N SER A 25 -1.65 -4.09 -10.72
CA SER A 25 -2.70 -5.10 -10.90
C SER A 25 -2.10 -6.49 -10.91
N LYS A 26 -2.87 -7.44 -10.35
CA LYS A 26 -2.58 -8.86 -10.54
C LYS A 26 -2.69 -9.24 -12.02
N PRO A 27 -2.04 -10.32 -12.47
CA PRO A 27 -2.31 -10.91 -13.78
C PRO A 27 -3.81 -11.27 -13.90
N ARG A 28 -4.47 -10.71 -14.92
CA ARG A 28 -5.92 -10.77 -15.25
C ARG A 28 -6.87 -10.03 -14.29
N SER A 29 -7.43 -8.92 -14.78
CA SER A 29 -8.31 -7.99 -14.03
C SER A 29 -9.81 -8.28 -14.15
N ASP A 30 -10.21 -9.28 -14.95
CA ASP A 30 -11.59 -9.50 -15.39
C ASP A 30 -12.39 -10.47 -14.49
N MET A 31 -11.74 -11.46 -13.84
CA MET A 31 -12.39 -12.31 -12.83
C MET A 31 -11.45 -12.71 -11.68
N TYR A 32 -11.48 -11.92 -10.59
CA TYR A 32 -10.68 -12.14 -9.37
C TYR A 32 -10.84 -13.52 -8.73
N TYR A 33 -11.96 -14.21 -8.96
CA TYR A 33 -12.25 -15.53 -8.38
C TYR A 33 -11.74 -16.71 -9.22
N GLN A 34 -11.25 -16.48 -10.44
CA GLN A 34 -10.90 -17.55 -11.38
C GLN A 34 -9.40 -17.75 -11.59
N HIS A 35 -8.55 -16.93 -10.96
CA HIS A 35 -7.11 -17.02 -11.19
C HIS A 35 -6.27 -16.56 -9.99
N GLY A 36 -5.31 -17.38 -9.59
CA GLY A 36 -4.37 -17.09 -8.51
C GLY A 36 -4.96 -17.26 -7.11
N SER A 37 -4.18 -16.85 -6.09
CA SER A 37 -4.62 -16.92 -4.70
C SER A 37 -5.74 -15.90 -4.40
N LEU A 38 -6.81 -16.38 -3.77
CA LEU A 38 -7.92 -15.57 -3.26
C LEU A 38 -7.51 -14.66 -2.09
N SER A 39 -6.51 -15.08 -1.30
CA SER A 39 -6.00 -14.31 -0.15
C SER A 39 -4.86 -13.35 -0.52
N GLN A 40 -4.45 -13.32 -1.79
CA GLN A 40 -3.55 -12.30 -2.30
C GLN A 40 -4.40 -11.12 -2.79
N VAL A 41 -3.85 -9.92 -2.82
CA VAL A 41 -4.45 -8.68 -3.34
C VAL A 41 -3.39 -7.91 -4.14
N ALA A 42 -3.67 -6.66 -4.53
CA ALA A 42 -2.72 -5.85 -5.28
C ALA A 42 -1.48 -5.47 -4.46
N GLY A 43 -1.60 -5.45 -3.13
CA GLY A 43 -0.52 -5.12 -2.18
C GLY A 43 0.73 -5.97 -2.40
N HIS A 44 0.57 -7.28 -2.69
CA HIS A 44 1.69 -8.20 -2.94
C HIS A 44 2.66 -7.72 -4.01
N TYR A 45 2.14 -7.10 -5.07
CA TYR A 45 2.94 -6.57 -6.17
C TYR A 45 3.34 -5.11 -5.92
N ALA A 46 2.48 -4.35 -5.24
CA ALA A 46 2.73 -2.94 -4.98
C ALA A 46 3.88 -2.72 -3.99
N LYS A 47 4.04 -3.61 -2.99
CA LYS A 47 5.04 -3.47 -1.94
C LYS A 47 6.47 -3.37 -2.46
N ASP A 48 6.82 -4.17 -3.47
CA ASP A 48 8.19 -4.24 -4.02
C ASP A 48 8.62 -2.92 -4.69
N ILE A 49 7.63 -2.16 -5.17
CA ILE A 49 7.82 -0.84 -5.76
C ILE A 49 7.71 0.24 -4.68
N LEU A 50 6.69 0.13 -3.81
CA LEU A 50 6.33 1.15 -2.85
C LEU A 50 7.44 1.35 -1.80
N TRP A 51 7.88 0.27 -1.16
CA TRP A 51 8.89 0.33 -0.10
C TRP A 51 10.23 0.86 -0.62
N LYS A 52 10.66 0.35 -1.78
CA LYS A 52 11.87 0.82 -2.45
C LYS A 52 11.81 2.30 -2.82
N ASN A 53 10.68 2.78 -3.34
CA ASN A 53 10.54 4.18 -3.73
C ASN A 53 10.40 5.11 -2.51
N ALA A 54 9.83 4.62 -1.41
CA ALA A 54 9.66 5.36 -0.17
C ALA A 54 10.93 5.39 0.70
N ASP A 55 11.91 4.53 0.38
CA ASP A 55 13.14 4.33 1.16
C ASP A 55 12.85 3.96 2.63
N CYS A 56 11.86 3.08 2.83
CA CYS A 56 11.48 2.55 4.14
C CYS A 56 10.94 1.11 4.03
N GLN A 57 10.71 0.47 5.17
CA GLN A 57 10.17 -0.88 5.30
C GLN A 57 8.87 -0.90 6.12
N PRO A 58 8.07 -1.98 6.08
CA PRO A 58 6.86 -2.12 6.89
C PRO A 58 7.06 -1.85 8.39
N GLU A 59 8.22 -2.22 8.93
CA GLU A 59 8.56 -2.06 10.35
C GLU A 59 8.80 -0.58 10.75
N ASP A 60 9.05 0.29 9.77
CA ASP A 60 9.23 1.73 9.98
C ASP A 60 7.88 2.49 10.08
N ILE A 61 6.76 1.78 9.92
CA ILE A 61 5.43 2.38 9.83
C ILE A 61 4.69 2.28 11.17
N ASP A 62 4.48 3.43 11.81
CA ASP A 62 3.73 3.50 13.07
C ASP A 62 2.20 3.35 12.86
N VAL A 63 1.68 3.84 11.73
CA VAL A 63 0.24 3.91 11.45
C VAL A 63 -0.02 3.64 9.98
N THR A 64 -0.98 2.75 9.69
CA THR A 64 -1.44 2.45 8.33
C THR A 64 -2.96 2.63 8.20
N GLY A 65 -3.38 3.16 7.05
CA GLY A 65 -4.78 3.21 6.64
C GLY A 65 -5.04 2.17 5.55
N SER A 66 -5.54 1.00 5.96
CA SER A 66 -5.86 -0.08 5.01
C SER A 66 -7.28 0.07 4.45
N TYR A 67 -7.44 -0.26 3.17
CA TYR A 67 -8.75 -0.32 2.53
C TYR A 67 -9.54 -1.54 3.02
N ASP A 68 -10.78 -1.33 3.43
CA ASP A 68 -11.59 -2.27 4.21
C ASP A 68 -13.00 -2.49 3.62
N ALA A 69 -13.14 -2.57 2.29
CA ALA A 69 -14.44 -2.79 1.63
C ALA A 69 -15.22 -3.99 2.21
N PHE A 70 -14.50 -5.00 2.70
CA PHE A 70 -15.03 -6.00 3.62
C PHE A 70 -14.03 -6.18 4.77
N THR A 71 -14.51 -6.61 5.94
CA THR A 71 -13.67 -6.73 7.15
C THR A 71 -12.40 -7.55 6.96
N PHE A 72 -12.46 -8.64 6.19
CA PHE A 72 -11.29 -9.49 5.92
C PHE A 72 -10.28 -8.87 4.95
N THR A 73 -10.68 -7.87 4.15
CA THR A 73 -9.79 -7.30 3.13
C THR A 73 -8.60 -6.56 3.74
N SER A 74 -8.75 -5.97 4.93
CA SER A 74 -7.65 -5.35 5.67
C SER A 74 -6.60 -6.37 6.10
N LEU A 75 -7.02 -7.58 6.51
CA LEU A 75 -6.11 -8.65 6.88
C LEU A 75 -5.24 -9.05 5.69
N LEU A 76 -5.86 -9.23 4.51
CA LEU A 76 -5.13 -9.57 3.29
C LEU A 76 -4.11 -8.50 2.91
N GLN A 77 -4.45 -7.21 3.11
CA GLN A 77 -3.55 -6.09 2.83
C GLN A 77 -2.37 -6.06 3.81
N PHE A 78 -2.58 -6.36 5.10
CA PHE A 78 -1.48 -6.40 6.08
C PHE A 78 -0.42 -7.41 5.68
N GLU A 79 -0.85 -8.63 5.36
CA GLU A 79 0.04 -9.70 4.90
C GLU A 79 0.73 -9.33 3.57
N ASP A 80 -0.03 -8.77 2.61
CA ASP A 80 0.47 -8.51 1.27
C ASP A 80 1.44 -7.34 1.19
N TYR A 81 1.25 -6.31 2.03
CA TYR A 81 2.22 -5.23 2.19
C TYR A 81 3.43 -5.62 3.04
N GLY A 82 3.37 -6.76 3.72
CA GLY A 82 4.48 -7.32 4.50
C GLY A 82 4.52 -6.88 5.96
N PHE A 83 3.39 -6.40 6.51
CA PHE A 83 3.31 -6.08 7.94
C PHE A 83 3.30 -7.32 8.84
N CYS A 84 2.85 -8.47 8.32
CA CYS A 84 2.84 -9.75 9.02
C CYS A 84 3.00 -10.92 8.04
N GLN A 85 3.16 -12.14 8.57
CA GLN A 85 3.18 -13.34 7.75
C GLN A 85 1.79 -13.70 7.24
N LYS A 86 1.72 -14.46 6.13
CA LYS A 86 0.44 -14.97 5.62
C LYS A 86 -0.20 -15.91 6.64
N GLY A 87 -1.40 -15.57 7.13
CA GLY A 87 -2.19 -16.36 8.06
C GLY A 87 -1.93 -16.12 9.55
N GLU A 88 -1.15 -15.10 9.90
CA GLU A 88 -0.94 -14.63 11.28
C GLU A 88 -2.10 -13.74 11.76
#